data_AF-A0A0D0DZZ5-F1
#
_entry.id   AF-A0A0D0DZZ5-F1
#
_cell.length_a   1.000
_cell.length_b   1.000
_cell.length_c   1.000
_cell.angle_alpha   90.00
_cell.angle_beta   90.00
_cell.angle_gamma   90.00
#
_symmetry.space_group_name_H-M   'P 1'
#
loop_
_entity.id
_entity.type
_entity.pdbx_description
1 polymer ?
#
loop_
_entity_poly.entity_id
_entity_poly.type
_entity_poly.pdbx_seq_one_letter_code
_entity_poly.pdbx_strand_id
1 'polypeptide(L)'
;MSSSLSTEATYESQNDQRLDELHSKIRTLRGITTDIYDDAERQNLTLDDSNNTFSSFSSQLSHSSRRAAQAFGLSGAGGVRQTRIIMYVVGGFLAFWLLWKTKGVWWASGEV
;
A
#
# COMPACT_ATOMS: atom_id res chain seq x y z
N MET A 1 -55.93 47.79 -13.81
CA MET A 1 -55.43 46.59 -14.53
C MET A 1 -53.93 46.68 -14.86
N SER A 2 -53.11 47.37 -14.07
CA SER A 2 -51.66 47.56 -14.35
C SER A 2 -50.74 46.76 -13.41
N SER A 3 -51.26 46.23 -12.31
CA SER A 3 -50.50 45.48 -11.30
C SER A 3 -50.27 44.01 -11.67
N SER A 4 -51.14 43.40 -12.49
CA SER A 4 -50.98 42.02 -12.94
C SER A 4 -49.81 41.87 -13.90
N LEU A 5 -49.63 42.81 -14.83
CA LEU A 5 -48.53 42.82 -15.82
C LEU A 5 -47.15 42.95 -15.17
N SER A 6 -47.02 43.82 -14.15
CA SER A 6 -45.76 43.99 -13.44
C SER A 6 -45.39 42.76 -12.60
N THR A 7 -46.40 42.10 -12.02
CA THR A 7 -46.19 40.89 -11.22
C THR A 7 -45.82 39.71 -12.14
N GLU A 8 -46.49 39.57 -13.28
CA GLU A 8 -46.18 38.58 -14.33
C GLU A 8 -44.73 38.72 -14.84
N ALA A 9 -44.32 39.94 -15.21
CA ALA A 9 -42.95 40.21 -15.66
C ALA A 9 -41.90 39.90 -14.58
N THR A 10 -42.26 40.10 -13.31
CA THR A 10 -41.39 39.76 -12.18
C THR A 10 -41.28 38.25 -12.00
N TYR A 11 -42.37 37.49 -12.13
CA TYR A 11 -42.36 36.03 -12.07
C TYR A 11 -41.59 35.40 -13.24
N GLU A 12 -41.76 35.93 -14.45
CA GLU A 12 -41.01 35.49 -15.63
C GLU A 12 -39.49 35.67 -15.41
N SER A 13 -39.09 36.86 -14.95
CA SER A 13 -37.67 37.15 -14.68
C SER A 13 -37.06 36.26 -13.58
N GLN A 14 -37.85 35.85 -12.58
CA GLN A 14 -37.42 34.92 -11.54
C GLN A 14 -37.33 33.49 -12.07
N ASN A 15 -38.24 33.12 -12.97
CA ASN A 15 -38.23 31.80 -13.58
C ASN A 15 -36.99 31.64 -14.49
N ASP A 16 -36.68 32.64 -15.30
CA ASP A 16 -35.48 32.65 -16.15
C ASP A 16 -34.20 32.52 -15.33
N GLN A 17 -34.09 33.25 -14.21
CA GLN A 17 -32.95 33.13 -13.29
C GLN A 17 -32.80 31.71 -12.72
N ARG A 18 -33.92 31.07 -12.34
CA ARG A 18 -33.91 29.69 -11.84
C ARG A 18 -33.59 28.68 -12.93
N LEU A 19 -34.08 28.89 -14.15
CA LEU A 19 -33.77 28.06 -15.31
C LEU A 19 -32.28 28.14 -15.64
N ASP A 20 -31.70 29.34 -15.68
CA ASP A 20 -30.27 29.53 -15.90
C ASP A 20 -29.42 28.86 -14.83
N GLU A 21 -29.84 28.95 -13.56
CA GLU A 21 -29.17 28.26 -12.45
C GLU A 21 -29.25 26.74 -12.60
N LEU A 22 -30.40 26.19 -12.99
CA LEU A 22 -30.58 24.75 -13.25
C LEU A 22 -29.75 24.29 -14.45
N HIS A 23 -29.74 25.04 -15.54
CA HIS A 23 -28.92 24.75 -16.71
C HIS A 23 -27.43 24.79 -16.41
N SER A 24 -27.00 25.70 -15.54
CA SER A 24 -25.63 25.75 -15.01
C SER A 24 -25.31 24.48 -14.21
N LYS A 25 -26.17 24.11 -13.25
CA LYS A 25 -26.01 22.89 -12.45
C LYS A 25 -25.97 21.62 -13.30
N ILE A 26 -26.83 21.52 -14.32
CA ILE A 26 -26.86 20.36 -15.23
C ILE A 26 -25.56 20.28 -16.04
N ARG A 27 -25.02 21.41 -16.53
CA ARG A 27 -23.71 21.42 -17.19
C ARG A 27 -22.60 20.95 -16.27
N THR A 28 -22.61 21.40 -15.02
CA THR A 28 -21.64 20.96 -14.00
C THR A 28 -21.75 19.47 -13.72
N LEU A 29 -22.95 18.94 -13.50
CA LEU A 29 -23.17 17.50 -13.26
C LEU A 29 -22.79 16.65 -14.47
N ARG A 30 -23.04 17.14 -15.68
CA ARG A 30 -22.59 16.48 -16.91
C ARG A 30 -21.06 16.45 -16.99
N GLY A 31 -20.38 17.56 -16.66
CA GLY A 31 -18.92 17.62 -16.58
C GLY A 31 -18.37 16.60 -15.59
N ILE A 32 -18.88 16.61 -14.35
CA ILE A 32 -18.48 15.66 -13.30
C ILE A 32 -18.70 14.20 -13.75
N THR A 33 -19.84 13.90 -14.39
CA THR A 33 -20.13 12.54 -14.87
C THR A 33 -19.14 12.09 -15.95
N THR A 34 -18.78 12.98 -16.88
CA THR A 34 -17.77 12.67 -17.91
C THR A 34 -16.40 12.49 -17.28
N ASP A 35 -16.02 13.34 -16.33
CA ASP A 35 -14.74 13.24 -15.64
C ASP A 35 -14.64 11.91 -14.85
N ILE A 36 -15.72 11.50 -14.17
CA ILE A 36 -15.78 10.21 -13.46
C ILE A 36 -15.65 9.04 -14.44
N TYR A 37 -16.29 9.11 -15.61
CA TYR A 37 -16.22 8.06 -16.62
C TYR A 37 -14.79 7.91 -17.17
N ASP A 38 -14.15 9.02 -17.53
CA ASP A 38 -12.79 9.02 -18.04
C ASP A 38 -11.77 8.58 -16.97
N ASP A 39 -12.00 8.96 -15.70
CA ASP A 39 -11.16 8.55 -14.57
C ASP A 39 -11.33 7.05 -14.26
N ALA A 40 -12.54 6.51 -14.29
CA ALA A 40 -12.78 5.08 -14.11
C ALA A 40 -12.08 4.23 -15.18
N GLU A 41 -12.07 4.68 -16.44
CA GLU A 41 -11.36 4.01 -17.54
C GLU A 41 -9.83 4.05 -17.33
N ARG A 42 -9.28 5.19 -16.90
CA ARG A 42 -7.84 5.31 -16.58
C ARG A 42 -7.44 4.47 -15.36
N GLN A 43 -8.29 4.41 -14.34
CA GLN A 43 -8.07 3.60 -13.16
C GLN A 43 -8.07 2.11 -13.48
N ASN A 44 -8.88 1.65 -14.44
CA ASN A 44 -8.88 0.26 -14.88
C ASN A 44 -7.51 -0.19 -15.42
N LEU A 45 -6.82 0.67 -16.18
CA LEU A 45 -5.45 0.41 -16.65
C LEU A 45 -4.44 0.37 -15.49
N THR A 46 -4.58 1.28 -14.53
CA THR A 46 -3.70 1.33 -13.34
C THR A 46 -3.92 0.14 -12.42
N LEU A 47 -5.15 -0.39 -12.36
CA LEU A 47 -5.49 -1.58 -11.59
C LEU A 47 -4.83 -2.83 -12.18
N ASP A 48 -4.80 -2.96 -13.51
CA ASP A 48 -4.12 -4.08 -14.18
C ASP A 48 -2.60 -4.07 -13.92
N ASP A 49 -1.97 -2.90 -14.03
CA ASP A 49 -0.55 -2.72 -13.69
C ASP A 49 -0.26 -3.07 -12.22
N SER A 50 -1.16 -2.68 -11.31
CA SER A 50 -1.06 -3.00 -9.89
C SER A 50 -1.21 -4.51 -9.64
N ASN A 51 -2.14 -5.17 -10.33
CA ASN A 51 -2.34 -6.61 -10.24
C ASN A 51 -1.13 -7.37 -10.78
N ASN A 52 -0.56 -6.94 -11.92
CA ASN A 52 0.66 -7.50 -12.49
C ASN A 52 1.86 -7.32 -11.54
N THR A 53 1.99 -6.14 -10.92
CA THR A 53 3.02 -5.86 -9.93
C THR A 53 2.86 -6.74 -8.69
N PHE A 54 1.64 -6.87 -8.15
CA PHE A 54 1.38 -7.71 -6.98
C PHE A 54 1.59 -9.20 -7.27
N SER A 55 1.16 -9.68 -8.44
CA SER A 55 1.37 -11.04 -8.91
C SER A 55 2.86 -11.36 -9.06
N SER A 56 3.62 -10.45 -9.69
CA SER A 56 5.08 -10.60 -9.84
C SER A 56 5.81 -10.56 -8.49
N PHE A 57 5.39 -9.69 -7.57
CA PHE A 57 5.92 -9.62 -6.21
C PHE A 57 5.63 -10.91 -5.44
N SER A 58 4.40 -11.42 -5.50
CA SER A 58 4.00 -12.68 -4.88
C SER A 58 4.79 -13.87 -5.44
N SER A 59 4.97 -13.93 -6.76
CA SER A 59 5.80 -14.96 -7.41
C SER A 59 7.25 -14.89 -6.95
N GLN A 60 7.85 -13.69 -6.90
CA GLN A 60 9.22 -13.49 -6.42
C GLN A 60 9.35 -13.82 -4.93
N LEU A 61 8.38 -13.42 -4.11
CA LEU A 61 8.34 -13.72 -2.68
C LEU A 61 8.20 -15.23 -2.44
N SER A 62 7.36 -15.92 -3.19
CA SER A 62 7.20 -17.38 -3.09
C SER A 62 8.46 -18.13 -3.51
N HIS A 63 9.14 -17.70 -4.58
CA HIS A 63 10.43 -18.26 -4.99
C HIS A 63 11.52 -17.99 -3.95
N SER A 64 11.58 -16.77 -3.42
CA SER A 64 12.52 -16.38 -2.37
C SER A 64 12.25 -17.16 -1.08
N SER A 65 10.98 -17.32 -0.70
CA SER A 65 10.54 -18.10 0.46
C SER A 65 10.88 -19.58 0.30
N ARG A 66 10.69 -20.17 -0.89
CA ARG A 66 11.12 -21.55 -1.17
C ARG A 66 12.64 -21.72 -1.06
N ARG A 67 13.42 -20.78 -1.63
CA ARG A 67 14.89 -20.80 -1.50
C ARG A 67 15.34 -20.57 -0.06
N ALA A 68 14.69 -19.68 0.67
CA ALA A 68 14.95 -19.46 2.09
C ALA A 68 14.60 -20.73 2.90
N ALA A 69 13.46 -21.36 2.64
CA ALA A 69 13.07 -22.62 3.27
C ALA A 69 14.07 -23.75 2.97
N GLN A 70 14.64 -23.79 1.77
CA GLN A 70 15.72 -24.71 1.42
C GLN A 70 17.02 -24.37 2.14
N ALA A 71 17.42 -23.10 2.19
CA ALA A 71 18.62 -22.62 2.87
C ALA A 71 18.56 -22.82 4.39
N PHE A 72 17.39 -22.65 4.98
CA PHE A 72 17.12 -22.98 6.39
C PHE A 72 16.87 -24.47 6.62
N GLY A 73 16.86 -25.29 5.56
CA GLY A 73 16.72 -26.74 5.64
C GLY A 73 15.32 -27.24 6.00
N LEU A 74 14.29 -26.40 5.89
CA LEU A 74 12.90 -26.67 6.25
C LEU A 74 12.16 -27.55 5.22
N SER A 75 12.63 -27.64 3.98
CA SER A 75 11.89 -28.27 2.87
C SER A 75 12.47 -29.62 2.38
N GLY A 76 13.42 -30.23 3.09
CA GLY A 76 14.05 -31.48 2.65
C GLY A 76 14.47 -32.41 3.81
N ALA A 77 14.41 -33.73 3.57
CA ALA A 77 14.57 -34.81 4.56
C ALA A 77 15.92 -34.86 5.32
N GLY A 78 16.86 -33.95 5.04
CA GLY A 78 18.14 -33.85 5.75
C GLY A 78 18.55 -32.44 6.18
N GLY A 79 17.82 -31.39 5.76
CA GLY A 79 18.25 -29.99 5.93
C GLY A 79 18.19 -29.50 7.38
N VAL A 80 17.11 -29.83 8.10
CA VAL A 80 16.93 -29.40 9.50
C VAL A 80 18.06 -29.86 10.41
N ARG A 81 18.70 -31.01 10.14
CA ARG A 81 19.81 -31.52 10.94
C ARG A 81 21.09 -30.73 10.67
N GLN A 82 21.35 -30.39 9.40
CA GLN A 82 22.50 -29.59 9.01
C GLN A 82 22.40 -28.14 9.49
N THR A 83 21.24 -27.48 9.34
CA THR A 83 21.03 -26.11 9.83
C THR A 83 21.18 -26.03 11.34
N ARG A 84 20.65 -27.00 12.09
CA ARG A 84 20.84 -27.08 13.55
C ARG A 84 22.32 -27.21 13.91
N ILE A 85 23.08 -28.05 13.21
CA ILE A 85 24.53 -28.19 13.45
C ILE A 85 25.26 -26.88 13.18
N ILE A 86 24.99 -26.20 12.05
CA ILE A 86 25.60 -24.90 11.73
C ILE A 86 25.28 -23.87 12.81
N MET A 87 24.02 -23.80 13.26
CA MET A 87 23.59 -22.88 14.33
C MET A 87 24.29 -23.17 15.66
N TYR A 88 24.52 -24.45 16.02
CA TYR A 88 25.26 -24.80 17.23
C TYR A 88 26.74 -24.43 17.14
N VAL A 89 27.38 -24.64 15.98
CA VAL A 89 28.80 -24.28 15.78
C VAL A 89 28.97 -22.77 15.83
N VAL A 90 28.18 -22.02 15.06
CA VAL A 90 28.25 -20.54 15.01
C VAL A 90 27.85 -19.94 16.36
N GLY A 91 26.75 -20.42 16.96
CA GLY A 91 26.29 -19.98 18.27
C GLY A 91 27.31 -20.26 19.38
N GLY A 92 27.98 -21.41 19.34
CA GLY A 92 29.06 -21.76 20.26
C GLY A 92 30.26 -20.81 20.13
N PHE A 93 30.69 -20.50 18.91
CA PHE A 93 31.77 -19.53 18.67
C PHE A 93 31.42 -18.12 19.17
N LEU A 94 30.20 -17.64 18.88
CA LEU A 94 29.74 -16.33 19.33
C LEU A 94 29.60 -16.27 20.86
N ALA A 95 29.07 -17.32 21.48
CA ALA A 95 28.96 -17.43 22.93
C ALA A 95 30.34 -17.46 23.58
N PHE A 96 31.29 -18.23 23.03
CA PHE A 96 32.67 -18.27 23.51
C PHE A 96 33.35 -16.90 23.38
N TRP A 97 33.17 -16.22 22.24
CA TRP A 97 33.70 -14.87 22.03
C TRP A 97 33.12 -13.85 23.00
N LEU A 98 31.79 -13.88 23.23
CA LEU A 98 31.13 -13.00 24.21
C LEU A 98 31.56 -13.30 25.63
N LEU A 99 31.69 -14.57 26.02
CA LEU A 99 32.18 -14.97 27.34
C LEU A 99 33.63 -14.56 27.55
N TRP A 100 34.51 -14.75 26.57
CA TRP A 100 35.90 -14.30 26.65
C TRP A 100 36.00 -12.77 26.76
N LYS A 101 35.20 -12.04 25.98
CA LYS A 101 35.14 -10.58 26.04
C LYS A 101 34.60 -10.06 27.37
N THR A 102 33.50 -10.62 27.88
CA THR A 102 32.88 -10.19 29.14
C THR A 102 33.71 -10.56 30.35
N LYS A 103 34.34 -11.75 30.36
CA LYS A 103 35.31 -12.11 31.40
C LYS A 103 36.57 -11.26 31.33
N GLY A 104 37.08 -10.97 30.13
CA GLY A 104 38.22 -10.07 29.93
C GLY A 104 37.93 -8.64 30.41
N VAL A 105 36.74 -8.11 30.12
CA VAL A 105 36.29 -6.80 30.60
C VAL A 105 36.06 -6.80 32.11
N TRP A 106 35.42 -7.84 32.67
CA TRP A 106 35.12 -7.92 34.10
C TRP A 106 36.37 -8.15 34.96
N TRP A 107 37.36 -8.89 34.45
CA TRP A 107 38.64 -9.10 35.12
C TRP A 107 39.57 -7.88 34.98
N ALA A 108 39.48 -7.12 33.88
CA ALA A 108 40.20 -5.86 33.72
C ALA A 108 39.65 -4.71 34.59
N SER A 109 38.37 -4.75 34.99
CA SER A 109 37.77 -3.77 35.92
C SER A 109 38.04 -4.06 37.40
N GLY A 110 38.77 -5.14 37.73
CA GLY A 110 39.17 -5.48 39.10
C GLY A 110 40.51 -4.88 39.55
N GLU A 111 41.22 -4.17 38.67
CA GLU A 111 42.51 -3.50 38.97
C GLU A 111 42.38 -1.96 39.03
N VAL A 112 41.36 -1.47 39.73
CA VAL A 112 41.27 -0.06 40.18
C VAL A 112 41.16 0.03 41.68
#